data_AF-A0A5K0YSN6-F1
#
_entry.id   AF-A0A5K0YSN6-F1
#
_cell.length_a   1.000
_cell.length_b   1.000
_cell.length_c   1.000
_cell.angle_alpha   90.00
_cell.angle_beta   90.00
_cell.angle_gamma   90.00
#
_symmetry.space_group_name_H-M   'P 1'
#
loop_
_entity.id
_entity.type
_entity.pdbx_description
1 polymer ?
#
loop_
_entity_poly.entity_id
_entity_poly.type
_entity_poly.pdbx_seq_one_letter_code
_entity_poly.pdbx_strand_id
1 'polypeptide(L)'
;MEKGVGGRVAVLMVVVAAAAAMVGMGGRGVSAQGTSTCVNDLVVCQKDISNASTKPDSKCCSALNNAVSKELSCLCDLYKQDTIFQTLGLNKTRAMELPGLCGIKAGLSLCNT
;
A
#
# COMPACT_ATOMS: atom_id res chain seq x y z
N MET A 1 26.96 10.74 42.26
CA MET A 1 27.36 12.05 42.80
C MET A 1 27.61 12.97 41.62
N GLU A 2 27.03 14.16 41.69
CA GLU A 2 27.39 15.36 40.92
C GLU A 2 26.82 15.61 39.51
N LYS A 3 26.26 16.83 39.41
CA LYS A 3 25.96 17.67 38.24
C LYS A 3 24.62 17.45 37.53
N GLY A 4 23.63 18.24 37.96
CA GLY A 4 22.57 18.71 37.08
C GLY A 4 23.08 19.82 36.16
N VAL A 5 22.54 19.89 34.94
CA VAL A 5 22.44 21.06 34.06
C VAL A 5 21.56 20.68 32.86
N GLY A 6 20.56 21.51 32.54
CA GLY A 6 20.12 21.69 31.15
C GLY A 6 18.96 20.83 30.60
N GLY A 7 17.84 20.74 31.31
CA GLY A 7 16.59 20.06 30.91
C GLY A 7 15.81 20.65 29.71
N ARG A 8 16.49 21.15 28.68
CA ARG A 8 15.84 21.64 27.44
C ARG A 8 16.49 21.19 26.14
N VAL A 9 17.71 20.64 26.21
CA VAL A 9 18.46 20.19 25.02
C VAL A 9 18.49 18.66 24.92
N ALA A 10 18.29 17.94 26.03
CA ALA A 10 18.32 16.48 26.06
C ALA A 10 17.08 15.81 25.42
N VAL A 11 15.89 16.42 25.48
CA VAL A 11 14.67 15.79 24.91
C VAL A 11 14.74 15.69 23.38
N LEU A 12 15.54 16.55 22.73
CA LEU A 12 15.73 16.50 21.28
C LEU A 12 16.80 15.48 20.84
N MET A 13 17.56 14.88 21.77
CA MET A 13 18.58 13.87 21.45
C MET A 13 18.17 12.43 21.84
N VAL A 14 17.17 12.24 22.70
CA VAL A 14 16.68 10.88 23.04
C VAL A 14 15.87 10.24 21.90
N VAL A 15 15.35 11.03 20.95
CA VAL A 15 14.63 10.48 19.79
C VAL A 15 15.53 9.90 18.69
N VAL A 16 16.85 10.03 18.77
CA VAL A 16 17.77 9.60 17.68
C VAL A 16 18.78 8.53 18.11
N ALA A 17 18.94 8.22 19.40
CA ALA A 17 19.97 7.30 19.89
C ALA A 17 19.48 5.93 20.39
N ALA A 18 18.19 5.59 20.23
CA ALA A 18 17.66 4.25 20.51
C ALA A 18 17.53 3.35 19.26
N ALA A 19 18.21 3.71 18.16
CA ALA A 19 18.10 3.00 16.88
C ALA A 19 19.25 2.00 16.59
N ALA A 20 20.19 1.79 17.52
CA ALA A 20 21.44 1.08 17.19
C ALA A 20 21.61 -0.34 17.77
N ALA A 21 20.61 -0.95 18.43
CA ALA A 21 20.82 -2.24 19.12
C ALA A 21 19.73 -3.30 18.88
N MET A 22 19.11 -3.34 17.70
CA MET A 22 18.23 -4.46 17.30
C MET A 22 18.22 -4.66 15.78
N VAL A 23 19.40 -4.74 15.17
CA VAL A 23 19.58 -5.32 13.82
C VAL A 23 19.81 -6.82 14.02
N GLY A 24 18.72 -7.53 14.31
CA GLY A 24 18.70 -8.97 14.49
C GLY A 24 17.37 -9.55 14.03
N MET A 25 17.43 -10.28 12.92
CA MET A 25 16.40 -11.17 12.37
C MET A 25 15.09 -10.56 11.83
N GLY A 26 14.87 -10.80 10.53
CA GLY A 26 13.54 -10.86 9.93
C GLY A 26 13.08 -9.56 9.31
N GLY A 27 13.29 -9.44 7.99
CA GLY A 27 12.81 -8.30 7.22
C GLY A 27 11.32 -8.07 7.42
N ARG A 28 10.97 -6.89 7.90
CA ARG A 28 9.71 -6.23 7.59
C ARG A 28 10.04 -4.77 7.39
N GLY A 29 10.28 -4.41 6.14
CA GLY A 29 10.34 -3.01 5.75
C GLY A 29 9.03 -2.36 6.15
N VAL A 30 9.02 -1.65 7.28
CA VAL A 30 8.03 -0.62 7.52
C VAL A 30 8.47 0.56 6.65
N SER A 31 8.06 0.52 5.38
CA SER A 31 8.01 1.73 4.56
C SER A 31 6.75 2.48 4.98
N ALA A 32 6.85 3.21 6.09
CA ALA A 32 5.87 4.22 6.46
C ALA A 32 6.17 5.51 5.69
N GLN A 33 5.92 5.52 4.38
CA GLN A 33 5.94 6.74 3.57
C GLN A 33 4.87 6.69 2.48
N GLY A 34 3.91 7.61 2.58
CA GLY A 34 2.93 7.89 1.54
C GLY A 34 1.59 7.20 1.78
N THR A 35 0.51 7.90 1.49
CA THR A 35 -0.79 7.28 1.23
C THR A 35 -0.57 6.06 0.34
N SER A 36 -0.86 4.86 0.85
CA SER A 36 -0.75 3.56 0.18
C SER A 36 -0.81 3.70 -1.34
N THR A 37 0.34 3.62 -2.02
CA THR A 37 0.41 3.95 -3.46
C THR A 37 -0.50 3.04 -4.27
N CYS A 38 -0.69 1.81 -3.80
CA CYS A 38 -1.67 0.87 -4.34
C CYS A 38 -3.11 1.39 -4.37
N VAL A 39 -3.54 2.19 -3.40
CA VAL A 39 -4.88 2.80 -3.37
C VAL A 39 -4.98 3.88 -4.44
N ASN A 40 -3.95 4.72 -4.56
CA ASN A 40 -3.91 5.75 -5.59
C ASN A 40 -3.88 5.13 -7.00
N ASP A 41 -3.10 4.07 -7.21
CA ASP A 41 -3.08 3.29 -8.45
C ASP A 41 -4.46 2.67 -8.76
N LEU A 42 -5.21 2.23 -7.75
CA LEU A 42 -6.56 1.71 -7.92
C LEU A 42 -7.59 2.81 -8.22
N VAL A 43 -7.43 4.01 -7.64
CA VAL A 43 -8.29 5.16 -7.93
C VAL A 43 -8.18 5.60 -9.38
N VAL A 44 -7.00 5.47 -10.00
CA VAL A 44 -6.82 5.71 -11.46
C VAL A 44 -7.70 4.78 -12.29
N CYS A 45 -8.03 3.59 -11.78
CA CYS A 45 -8.93 2.62 -12.40
C CYS A 45 -10.42 2.85 -12.11
N GLN A 46 -10.81 3.87 -11.34
CA GLN A 46 -12.20 4.07 -10.89
C GLN A 46 -13.21 4.06 -12.04
N LYS A 47 -12.87 4.70 -13.16
CA LYS A 47 -13.73 4.76 -14.35
C LYS A 47 -13.97 3.37 -14.95
N ASP A 48 -12.95 2.53 -14.98
CA ASP A 48 -13.00 1.16 -15.52
C ASP A 48 -13.67 0.18 -14.54
N ILE A 49 -13.54 0.45 -13.23
CA ILE A 49 -14.26 -0.27 -12.18
C ILE A 49 -15.76 0.07 -12.22
N SER A 50 -16.11 1.32 -12.50
CA SER A 50 -17.50 1.78 -12.60
C SER A 50 -18.15 1.37 -13.92
N ASN A 51 -17.36 1.19 -14.97
CA ASN A 51 -17.85 0.91 -16.32
C ASN A 51 -17.40 -0.47 -16.81
N ALA A 52 -18.13 -1.51 -16.41
CA ALA A 52 -17.76 -2.90 -16.67
C ALA A 52 -17.79 -3.31 -18.16
N SER A 53 -18.49 -2.56 -19.02
CA SER A 53 -18.59 -2.84 -20.46
C SER A 53 -17.37 -2.39 -21.27
N THR A 54 -16.50 -1.57 -20.69
CA THR A 54 -15.34 -1.01 -21.41
C THR A 54 -14.06 -1.73 -20.98
N LYS A 55 -13.15 -1.97 -21.94
CA LYS A 55 -11.81 -2.49 -21.64
C LYS A 55 -11.06 -1.47 -20.77
N PRO A 56 -10.36 -1.90 -19.71
CA PRO A 56 -9.63 -0.97 -18.85
C PRO A 56 -8.58 -0.17 -19.62
N ASP A 57 -8.41 1.10 -19.23
CA ASP A 57 -7.42 1.98 -19.84
C ASP A 57 -6.00 1.45 -19.59
N SER A 58 -5.10 1.68 -20.55
CA SER A 58 -3.70 1.22 -20.44
C SER A 58 -3.01 1.83 -19.22
N LYS A 59 -3.38 3.06 -18.82
CA LYS A 59 -2.88 3.70 -17.59
C LYS A 59 -3.32 2.93 -16.35
N CYS A 60 -4.60 2.54 -16.28
CA CYS A 60 -5.11 1.73 -15.19
C CYS A 60 -4.39 0.37 -15.12
N CYS A 61 -4.23 -0.33 -16.25
CA CYS A 61 -3.53 -1.61 -16.26
C CYS A 61 -2.04 -1.49 -15.86
N SER A 62 -1.37 -0.42 -16.29
CA SER A 62 0.04 -0.17 -15.91
C SER A 62 0.17 0.14 -14.42
N ALA A 63 -0.73 0.97 -13.89
CA ALA A 63 -0.83 1.31 -12.48
C ALA A 63 -1.05 0.04 -11.63
N LEU A 64 -2.06 -0.75 -11.99
CA LEU A 64 -2.37 -2.01 -11.33
C LEU A 64 -1.22 -3.02 -11.39
N ASN A 65 -0.53 -3.12 -12.53
CA ASN A 65 0.62 -4.01 -12.67
C ASN A 65 1.81 -3.56 -11.81
N ASN A 66 2.06 -2.25 -11.73
CA ASN A 66 3.08 -1.70 -10.84
C ASN A 66 2.74 -1.98 -9.37
N ALA A 67 1.48 -1.75 -8.98
CA ALA A 67 1.01 -2.04 -7.63
C ALA A 67 1.11 -3.54 -7.30
N VAL A 68 0.74 -4.45 -8.22
CA VAL A 68 0.90 -5.90 -8.01
C VAL A 68 2.39 -6.26 -7.87
N SER A 69 3.26 -5.64 -8.67
CA SER A 69 4.69 -6.01 -8.70
C SER A 69 5.49 -5.44 -7.53
N LYS A 70 5.12 -4.25 -7.03
CA LYS A 70 5.87 -3.53 -5.98
C LYS A 70 5.15 -3.48 -4.64
N GLU A 71 3.83 -3.43 -4.67
CA GLU A 71 2.96 -3.10 -3.54
C GLU A 71 1.94 -4.22 -3.29
N LEU A 72 2.32 -5.47 -3.56
CA LEU A 72 1.42 -6.63 -3.49
C LEU A 72 0.69 -6.70 -2.14
N SER A 73 1.43 -6.57 -1.03
CA SER A 73 0.87 -6.58 0.33
C SER A 73 -0.18 -5.49 0.55
N CYS A 74 0.08 -4.28 0.05
CA CYS A 74 -0.85 -3.15 0.14
C CYS A 74 -2.14 -3.44 -0.64
N LEU A 75 -1.99 -3.97 -1.85
CA LEU A 75 -3.09 -4.36 -2.72
C LEU A 75 -3.96 -5.46 -2.08
N CYS A 76 -3.32 -6.47 -1.50
CA CYS A 76 -4.01 -7.55 -0.82
C CYS A 76 -4.76 -7.06 0.42
N ASP A 77 -4.17 -6.16 1.21
CA ASP A 77 -4.85 -5.56 2.36
C ASP A 77 -6.05 -4.73 1.90
N LEU A 78 -5.86 -3.89 0.88
CA LEU A 78 -6.93 -3.11 0.26
C LEU A 78 -8.12 -4.00 -0.13
N TYR A 79 -7.87 -5.10 -0.85
CA TYR A 79 -8.92 -6.06 -1.23
C TYR A 79 -9.60 -6.78 -0.07
N LYS A 80 -8.93 -6.90 1.09
CA LYS A 80 -9.55 -7.41 2.32
C LYS A 80 -10.44 -6.36 3.00
N GLN A 81 -10.21 -5.08 2.74
CA GLN A 81 -10.96 -3.96 3.33
C GLN A 81 -12.10 -3.48 2.42
N ASP A 82 -13.29 -4.07 2.56
CA ASP A 82 -14.50 -3.64 1.83
C ASP A 82 -14.83 -2.15 2.06
N THR A 83 -14.53 -1.61 3.25
CA THR A 83 -14.79 -0.22 3.63
C THR A 83 -14.09 0.79 2.71
N ILE A 84 -12.89 0.46 2.21
CA ILE A 84 -12.15 1.38 1.33
C ILE A 84 -12.85 1.47 -0.03
N PHE A 85 -13.28 0.33 -0.57
CA PHE A 85 -14.06 0.29 -1.82
C PHE A 85 -15.36 1.06 -1.69
N GLN A 86 -16.08 0.91 -0.57
CA GLN A 86 -17.29 1.66 -0.29
C GLN A 86 -17.03 3.18 -0.21
N THR A 87 -15.96 3.59 0.48
CA THR A 87 -15.59 5.01 0.64
C THR A 87 -15.22 5.66 -0.69
N LEU A 88 -14.62 4.89 -1.60
CA LEU A 88 -14.24 5.34 -2.94
C LEU A 88 -15.38 5.18 -3.97
N GLY A 89 -16.52 4.62 -3.57
CA GLY A 89 -17.63 4.31 -4.48
C GLY A 89 -17.26 3.29 -5.57
N LEU A 90 -16.34 2.38 -5.26
CA LEU A 90 -15.81 1.37 -6.18
C LEU A 90 -16.47 0.01 -5.96
N ASN A 91 -16.76 -0.69 -7.05
CA ASN A 91 -17.23 -2.07 -6.99
C ASN A 91 -16.02 -3.02 -6.81
N LYS A 92 -15.87 -3.58 -5.60
CA LYS A 92 -14.80 -4.52 -5.27
C LYS A 92 -14.76 -5.72 -6.20
N THR A 93 -15.90 -6.33 -6.49
CA THR A 93 -15.98 -7.49 -7.38
C THR A 93 -15.41 -7.16 -8.74
N ARG A 94 -15.81 -6.01 -9.30
CA ARG A 94 -15.27 -5.56 -10.58
C ARG A 94 -13.77 -5.29 -10.51
N ALA A 95 -13.31 -4.63 -9.44
CA ALA A 95 -11.89 -4.39 -9.22
C ALA A 95 -11.08 -5.70 -9.18
N MET A 96 -11.64 -6.77 -8.61
CA MET A 96 -11.00 -8.09 -8.58
C MET A 96 -10.89 -8.75 -9.96
N GLU A 97 -11.74 -8.38 -10.92
CA GLU A 97 -11.67 -8.87 -12.31
C GLU A 97 -10.64 -8.10 -13.16
N LEU A 98 -10.34 -6.85 -12.80
CA LEU A 98 -9.43 -6.00 -13.58
C LEU A 98 -8.05 -6.61 -13.86
N PRO A 99 -7.36 -7.27 -12.92
CA PRO A 99 -6.10 -7.93 -13.20
C PRO A 99 -6.21 -8.92 -14.37
N GLY A 100 -7.29 -9.70 -14.41
CA GLY A 100 -7.57 -10.63 -15.51
C GLY A 100 -7.80 -9.91 -16.84
N LEU A 101 -8.57 -8.81 -16.82
CA LEU A 101 -8.87 -7.99 -18.01
C LEU A 101 -7.64 -7.25 -18.57
N CYS A 102 -6.67 -6.95 -17.69
CA CYS A 102 -5.38 -6.38 -18.02
C CYS A 102 -4.33 -7.44 -18.41
N GLY A 103 -4.63 -8.74 -18.30
CA GLY A 103 -3.69 -9.82 -18.62
C GLY A 103 -2.64 -10.12 -17.53
N ILE A 104 -2.86 -9.66 -16.30
CA ILE A 104 -1.98 -9.84 -15.15
C ILE A 104 -2.25 -11.22 -14.54
N LYS A 105 -1.56 -12.25 -15.04
CA LYS A 105 -1.81 -13.68 -14.72
C LYS A 105 -1.66 -14.07 -13.25
N ALA A 106 -0.92 -13.30 -12.45
CA ALA A 106 -0.59 -13.66 -11.06
C ALA A 106 -1.17 -12.70 -10.01
N GLY A 107 -1.87 -11.63 -10.41
CA GLY A 107 -2.08 -10.47 -9.52
C GLY A 107 -2.71 -10.80 -8.17
N LEU A 108 -4.02 -11.07 -8.18
CA LEU A 108 -4.79 -11.29 -6.95
C LEU A 108 -4.67 -12.69 -6.38
N SER A 109 -4.27 -13.68 -7.18
CA SER A 109 -4.05 -15.04 -6.71
C SER A 109 -2.95 -15.10 -5.63
N LEU A 110 -2.01 -14.17 -5.68
CA LEU A 110 -0.94 -14.02 -4.68
C LEU A 110 -1.45 -13.43 -3.34
N CYS A 111 -2.64 -12.85 -3.30
CA CYS A 111 -3.26 -12.34 -2.07
C CYS A 111 -3.97 -13.42 -1.24
N ASN A 112 -4.13 -14.62 -1.80
CA ASN A 112 -4.77 -15.76 -1.17
C ASN A 112 -3.76 -16.74 -0.53
N THR A 113 -2.50 -16.33 -0.35
CA THR A 113 -1.47 -17.12 0.35
C THR A 113 -1.21 -16.62 1.76
#